data_AF-A0A376UE64-F1
#
_entry.id   AF-A0A376UE64-F1
#
_cell.length_a   1.000
_cell.length_b   1.000
_cell.length_c   1.000
_cell.angle_alpha   90.00
_cell.angle_beta   90.00
_cell.angle_gamma   90.00
#
_symmetry.space_group_name_H-M   'P 1'
#
loop_
_entity.id
_entity.type
_entity.pdbx_description
1 polymer ?
#
loop_
_entity_poly.entity_id
_entity_poly.type
_entity_poly.pdbx_seq_one_letter_code
_entity_poly.pdbx_strand_id
1 'polypeptide(L)'
;MRLSATKAMLERRDVVVVASVSAIYGLGDPDLYLKMMLHLTVGMIIDQRAILRRLAELQYARNDQAFQRGTFRVRGEVIDIFPAESDDIALRVELFDEEVERLSLFDPLTGQIVSTIPRFTIYPKTHYVTPRERIVQAMEEIKEELAARRKVLLENNKTAGRAAADPAYPV
;
A
#
# COMPACT_ATOMS: atom_id res chain seq x y z
N MET A 1 2.90 -13.14 -3.61
CA MET A 1 2.37 -13.68 -4.88
C MET A 1 1.50 -12.72 -5.69
N ARG A 2 0.38 -12.13 -5.22
CA ARG A 2 -0.43 -11.21 -6.07
C ARG A 2 0.26 -9.89 -6.44
N LEU A 3 0.85 -9.20 -5.47
CA LEU A 3 1.58 -7.94 -5.74
C LEU A 3 2.80 -8.15 -6.65
N SER A 4 3.48 -9.30 -6.50
CA SER A 4 4.58 -9.72 -7.38
C SER A 4 4.12 -9.89 -8.84
N ALA A 5 2.96 -10.52 -9.07
CA ALA A 5 2.38 -10.65 -10.41
C ALA A 5 2.06 -9.30 -11.05
N THR A 6 1.43 -8.38 -10.30
CA THR A 6 1.11 -7.03 -10.78
C THR A 6 2.38 -6.24 -11.10
N LYS A 7 3.38 -6.26 -10.21
CA LYS A 7 4.69 -5.64 -10.47
C LYS A 7 5.32 -6.18 -11.75
N ALA A 8 5.39 -7.50 -11.88
CA ALA A 8 6.03 -8.13 -13.04
C ALA A 8 5.38 -7.67 -14.35
N MET A 9 4.04 -7.67 -14.43
CA MET A 9 3.30 -7.22 -15.61
C MET A 9 3.52 -5.74 -15.95
N LEU A 10 3.78 -4.90 -14.95
CA LEU A 10 4.03 -3.46 -15.14
C LEU A 10 5.49 -3.17 -15.54
N GLU A 11 6.45 -3.96 -15.06
CA GLU A 11 7.88 -3.73 -15.30
C GLU A 11 8.39 -4.40 -16.59
N ARG A 12 7.76 -5.50 -17.02
CA ARG A 12 8.31 -6.39 -18.07
C ARG A 12 7.22 -6.93 -18.99
N ARG A 13 7.60 -7.20 -20.24
CA ARG A 13 6.70 -7.80 -21.25
C ARG A 13 6.72 -9.32 -21.25
N ASP A 14 7.74 -9.94 -20.70
CA ASP A 14 7.95 -11.39 -20.68
C ASP A 14 7.37 -12.03 -19.41
N VAL A 15 6.05 -11.91 -19.24
CA VAL A 15 5.34 -12.35 -18.03
C VAL A 15 4.18 -13.26 -18.40
N VAL A 16 4.11 -14.42 -17.75
CA VAL A 16 2.97 -15.33 -17.79
C VAL A 16 2.38 -15.41 -16.38
N VAL A 17 1.10 -15.06 -16.25
CA VAL A 17 0.38 -15.13 -14.97
C VAL A 17 -0.62 -16.28 -15.02
N VAL A 18 -0.49 -17.22 -14.09
CA VAL A 18 -1.52 -18.25 -13.85
C VAL A 18 -2.47 -17.74 -12.78
N ALA A 19 -3.74 -17.55 -13.12
CA ALA A 19 -4.73 -16.98 -12.22
C ALA A 19 -6.04 -17.79 -12.21
N SER A 20 -6.72 -17.76 -11.06
CA SER A 20 -8.11 -18.23 -10.95
C SER A 20 -9.08 -17.16 -11.48
N VAL A 21 -10.38 -17.49 -11.50
CA VAL A 21 -11.48 -16.55 -11.83
C VAL A 21 -11.39 -15.25 -11.04
N SER A 22 -10.72 -15.23 -9.88
CA SER A 22 -10.50 -13.99 -9.12
C SER A 22 -9.90 -12.83 -9.92
N ALA A 23 -9.23 -13.10 -11.04
CA ALA A 23 -8.63 -12.08 -11.91
C ALA A 23 -9.64 -11.15 -12.60
N ILE A 24 -10.93 -11.50 -12.64
CA ILE A 24 -11.97 -10.65 -13.24
C ILE A 24 -12.54 -9.61 -12.25
N TYR A 25 -12.21 -9.70 -10.96
CA TYR A 25 -12.69 -8.75 -9.96
C TYR A 25 -11.86 -7.46 -9.97
N GLY A 26 -12.51 -6.36 -9.61
CA GLY A 26 -11.92 -5.03 -9.64
C GLY A 26 -10.66 -4.94 -8.78
N LEU A 27 -9.60 -4.40 -9.38
CA LEU A 27 -8.41 -3.89 -8.70
C LEU A 27 -8.47 -2.36 -8.73
N GLY A 28 -7.63 -1.69 -7.93
CA GLY A 28 -7.50 -0.25 -8.04
C GLY A 28 -6.97 0.16 -9.41
N ASP A 29 -7.15 1.44 -9.71
CA ASP A 29 -6.69 2.06 -10.95
C ASP A 29 -5.16 1.87 -11.12
N PRO A 30 -4.69 1.23 -12.21
CA PRO A 30 -3.29 0.95 -12.42
C PRO A 30 -2.45 2.24 -12.55
N ASP A 31 -3.02 3.31 -13.10
CA ASP A 31 -2.31 4.59 -13.23
C ASP A 31 -2.10 5.24 -11.87
N LEU A 32 -3.08 5.13 -10.97
CA LEU A 32 -2.90 5.57 -9.59
C LEU A 32 -1.85 4.74 -8.86
N TYR A 33 -1.88 3.42 -9.05
CA TYR A 33 -0.92 2.52 -8.43
C TYR A 33 0.52 2.89 -8.80
N LEU A 34 0.76 3.16 -10.09
CA LEU A 34 2.06 3.60 -10.60
C LEU A 34 2.45 5.00 -10.07
N LYS A 35 1.53 5.96 -10.03
CA LYS A 35 1.81 7.31 -9.51
C LYS A 35 2.14 7.33 -8.01
N MET A 36 1.68 6.33 -7.28
CA MET A 36 1.91 6.19 -5.84
C MET A 36 3.31 5.66 -5.50
N MET A 37 4.07 5.10 -6.45
CA MET A 37 5.38 4.51 -6.19
C MET A 37 6.35 5.48 -5.49
N LEU A 38 7.30 4.91 -4.74
CA LEU A 38 8.45 5.61 -4.22
C LEU A 38 9.70 5.18 -5.00
N HIS A 39 10.29 6.11 -5.73
CA HIS A 39 11.56 5.90 -6.40
C HIS A 39 12.69 6.44 -5.53
N LEU A 40 13.71 5.62 -5.31
CA LEU A 40 14.95 6.01 -4.65
C LEU A 40 16.12 5.78 -5.59
N THR A 41 17.04 6.74 -5.64
CA THR A 41 18.28 6.66 -6.42
C THR A 41 19.41 7.18 -5.55
N VAL A 42 20.58 6.56 -5.62
CA VAL A 42 21.78 7.08 -4.95
C VAL A 42 22.08 8.50 -5.43
N GLY A 43 22.37 9.41 -4.52
CA GLY A 43 22.55 10.85 -4.77
C GLY A 43 21.24 11.66 -4.80
N MET A 44 20.09 11.02 -4.55
CA MET A 44 18.83 11.74 -4.44
C MET A 44 18.81 12.58 -3.15
N ILE A 45 18.51 13.88 -3.30
CA ILE A 45 18.28 14.76 -2.15
C ILE A 45 16.85 14.53 -1.63
N ILE A 46 16.75 13.87 -0.48
CA ILE A 46 15.51 13.57 0.22
C ILE A 46 15.79 13.31 1.70
N ASP A 47 15.06 13.99 2.57
CA ASP A 47 15.18 13.78 4.01
C ASP A 47 14.49 12.48 4.46
N GLN A 48 14.93 11.96 5.62
CA GLN A 48 14.39 10.74 6.21
C GLN A 48 12.86 10.80 6.39
N ARG A 49 12.32 11.92 6.90
CA ARG A 49 10.89 12.07 7.21
C ARG A 49 10.04 12.07 5.94
N ALA A 50 10.55 12.58 4.82
CA ALA A 50 9.90 12.50 3.52
C ALA A 50 9.75 11.04 3.07
N ILE A 51 10.81 10.24 3.20
CA ILE A 51 10.75 8.79 2.90
C ILE A 51 9.70 8.11 3.79
N LEU A 52 9.72 8.35 5.11
CA LEU A 52 8.78 7.72 6.04
C LEU A 52 7.32 8.10 5.76
N ARG A 53 7.05 9.38 5.46
CA ARG A 53 5.72 9.83 5.04
C ARG A 53 5.26 9.12 3.78
N ARG A 54 6.14 9.01 2.78
CA ARG A 54 5.81 8.33 1.53
C ARG A 54 5.55 6.84 1.73
N LEU A 55 6.32 6.16 2.59
CA LEU A 55 6.07 4.77 2.97
C LEU A 55 4.71 4.59 3.66
N ALA A 56 4.31 5.52 4.52
CA ALA A 56 3.00 5.51 5.16
C ALA A 56 1.85 5.71 4.13
N GLU A 57 2.02 6.61 3.17
CA GLU A 57 1.09 6.78 2.04
C GLU A 57 0.95 5.49 1.21
N LEU A 58 2.06 4.76 1.05
CA LEU A 58 2.13 3.44 0.42
C LEU A 58 1.56 2.31 1.29
N GLN A 59 0.99 2.63 2.45
CA GLN A 59 0.40 1.70 3.44
C GLN A 59 1.41 0.78 4.13
N TYR A 60 2.70 1.14 4.14
CA TYR A 60 3.69 0.44 4.95
C TYR A 60 3.57 0.88 6.42
N ALA A 61 3.78 -0.08 7.32
CA ALA A 61 3.76 0.19 8.76
C ALA A 61 5.19 0.21 9.31
N ARG A 62 5.48 1.14 10.22
CA ARG A 62 6.71 1.10 11.01
C ARG A 62 6.64 -0.07 11.99
N ASN A 63 7.63 -0.94 11.99
CA ASN A 63 7.75 -2.02 12.96
C ASN A 63 9.22 -2.32 13.27
N ASP A 64 9.72 -1.76 14.37
CA ASP A 64 11.13 -1.90 14.77
C ASP A 64 11.41 -3.27 15.42
N GLN A 65 10.38 -4.01 15.87
CA GLN A 65 10.50 -5.31 16.54
C GLN A 65 10.40 -6.49 15.56
N ALA A 66 9.36 -6.50 14.72
CA ALA A 66 9.09 -7.58 13.78
C ALA A 66 9.21 -7.07 12.33
N PHE A 67 10.34 -7.38 11.70
CA PHE A 67 10.62 -6.96 10.33
C PHE A 67 10.05 -7.96 9.33
N GLN A 68 8.87 -7.63 8.78
CA GLN A 68 8.10 -8.48 7.87
C GLN A 68 7.68 -7.70 6.62
N ARG A 69 7.22 -8.39 5.58
CA ARG A 69 6.78 -7.75 4.32
C ARG A 69 5.75 -6.64 4.56
N GLY A 70 5.90 -5.54 3.83
CA GLY A 70 5.02 -4.37 3.97
C GLY A 70 5.25 -3.58 5.26
N THR A 71 6.44 -3.71 5.86
CA THR A 71 6.87 -2.90 7.01
C THR A 71 8.24 -2.26 6.75
N PHE A 72 8.57 -1.26 7.55
CA PHE A 72 9.89 -0.64 7.60
C PHE A 72 10.32 -0.41 9.05
N ARG A 73 11.63 -0.25 9.27
CA ARG A 73 12.22 0.10 10.56
C ARG A 73 13.31 1.15 10.38
N VAL A 74 13.59 1.91 11.43
CA VAL A 74 14.54 3.03 11.37
C VAL A 74 15.58 2.91 12.47
N ARG A 75 16.86 3.05 12.12
CA ARG A 75 18.00 3.02 13.04
C ARG A 75 18.99 4.12 12.69
N GLY A 76 18.90 5.26 13.35
CA GLY A 76 19.69 6.45 12.98
C GLY A 76 19.35 6.87 11.54
N GLU A 77 20.37 6.96 10.68
CA GLU A 77 20.23 7.31 9.26
C GLU A 77 19.94 6.12 8.34
N VAL A 78 19.72 4.93 8.91
CA VAL A 78 19.43 3.71 8.17
C VAL A 78 17.94 3.41 8.21
N ILE A 79 17.33 3.27 7.04
CA ILE A 79 15.95 2.82 6.87
C ILE A 79 15.97 1.45 6.20
N ASP A 80 15.54 0.43 6.92
CA ASP A 80 15.30 -0.89 6.33
C ASP A 80 13.83 -1.00 5.96
N ILE A 81 13.55 -1.35 4.70
CA ILE A 81 12.21 -1.49 4.13
C ILE A 81 12.09 -2.92 3.61
N PHE A 82 11.03 -3.63 3.99
CA PHE A 82 10.72 -4.93 3.40
C PHE A 82 9.57 -4.75 2.39
N PRO A 83 9.84 -4.68 1.07
CA PRO A 83 8.81 -4.45 0.07
C PRO A 83 7.71 -5.51 0.13
N ALA A 84 6.47 -5.09 -0.04
CA ALA A 84 5.31 -5.98 0.08
C ALA A 84 5.23 -7.00 -1.07
N GLU A 85 5.80 -6.66 -2.22
CA GLU A 85 5.85 -7.48 -3.42
C GLU A 85 7.10 -8.35 -3.53
N SER A 86 8.14 -8.05 -2.74
CA SER A 86 9.36 -8.85 -2.68
C SER A 86 9.12 -10.18 -1.97
N ASP A 87 9.80 -11.23 -2.40
CA ASP A 87 9.66 -12.56 -1.81
C ASP A 87 10.59 -12.82 -0.61
N ASP A 88 11.83 -12.37 -0.71
CA ASP A 88 12.92 -12.74 0.19
C ASP A 88 13.99 -11.64 0.35
N ILE A 89 13.86 -10.53 -0.38
CA ILE A 89 14.84 -9.44 -0.34
C ILE A 89 14.24 -8.17 0.28
N ALA A 90 14.97 -7.58 1.22
CA ALA A 90 14.68 -6.26 1.77
C ALA A 90 15.64 -5.21 1.20
N LEU A 91 15.21 -3.95 1.25
CA LEU A 91 16.01 -2.79 0.88
C LEU A 91 16.51 -2.09 2.14
N ARG A 92 17.80 -1.81 2.19
CA ARG A 92 18.41 -0.88 3.13
C ARG A 92 18.73 0.42 2.40
N VAL A 93 18.25 1.52 2.96
CA VAL A 93 18.52 2.89 2.53
C VAL A 93 19.40 3.52 3.60
N GLU A 94 20.62 3.91 3.23
CA GLU A 94 21.54 4.65 4.10
C GLU A 94 21.55 6.10 3.63
N LEU A 95 21.23 7.01 4.55
CA LEU A 95 21.24 8.45 4.31
C LEU A 95 22.51 9.07 4.90
N PHE A 96 22.98 10.13 4.25
CA PHE A 96 23.96 11.05 4.80
C PHE A 96 23.38 12.46 4.70
N ASP A 97 23.07 13.07 5.85
CA ASP A 97 22.27 14.30 5.95
C ASP A 97 20.92 14.19 5.19
N GLU A 98 20.78 14.88 4.06
CA GLU A 98 19.57 14.88 3.22
C GLU A 98 19.79 14.15 1.89
N GLU A 99 20.78 13.26 1.80
CA GLU A 99 21.13 12.56 0.56
C GLU A 99 21.09 11.03 0.74
N VAL A 100 20.57 10.32 -0.26
CA VAL A 100 20.68 8.86 -0.34
C VAL A 100 22.12 8.48 -0.69
N GLU A 101 22.90 8.11 0.32
CA GLU A 101 24.29 7.69 0.18
C GLU A 101 24.38 6.27 -0.41
N ARG A 102 23.53 5.35 0.05
CA ARG A 102 23.61 3.94 -0.38
C ARG A 102 22.26 3.24 -0.39
N LEU A 103 22.09 2.38 -1.40
CA LEU A 103 21.00 1.41 -1.48
C LEU A 103 21.58 0.00 -1.54
N SER A 104 21.19 -0.84 -0.59
CA SER A 104 21.65 -2.22 -0.47
C SER A 104 20.48 -3.19 -0.38
N LEU A 105 20.49 -4.24 -1.18
CA LEU A 105 19.60 -5.37 -1.05
C LEU A 105 20.18 -6.37 -0.05
N PHE A 106 19.36 -6.87 0.87
CA PHE A 106 19.81 -7.79 1.91
C PHE A 106 18.73 -8.82 2.26
N ASP A 107 19.17 -9.96 2.80
CA ASP A 107 18.28 -10.98 3.36
C ASP A 107 17.71 -10.48 4.71
N PRO A 108 16.38 -10.34 4.85
CA PRO A 108 15.74 -9.80 6.05
C PRO A 108 15.86 -10.71 7.28
N LEU A 109 16.13 -12.01 7.10
CA LEU A 109 16.29 -13.00 8.16
C LEU A 109 17.73 -13.02 8.67
N THR A 110 18.71 -13.10 7.76
CA THR A 110 20.14 -13.25 8.13
C THR A 110 20.86 -11.90 8.26
N GLY A 111 20.35 -10.84 7.64
CA GLY A 111 20.99 -9.53 7.56
C GLY A 111 22.12 -9.45 6.53
N GLN A 112 22.40 -10.53 5.79
CA GLN A 112 23.47 -10.57 4.80
C GLN A 112 23.15 -9.66 3.62
N ILE A 113 24.09 -8.77 3.29
CA ILE A 113 23.98 -7.93 2.08
C ILE A 113 24.18 -8.82 0.85
N VAL A 114 23.22 -8.77 -0.05
CA VAL A 114 23.23 -9.50 -1.33
C VAL A 114 23.91 -8.65 -2.40
N SER A 115 23.55 -7.37 -2.53
CA SER A 115 24.13 -6.49 -3.54
C SER A 115 23.84 -5.02 -3.24
N THR A 116 24.72 -4.12 -3.68
CA THR A 116 24.44 -2.68 -3.76
C THR A 116 23.86 -2.31 -5.12
N ILE A 117 22.90 -1.39 -5.17
CA ILE A 117 22.19 -1.00 -6.39
C ILE A 117 22.11 0.53 -6.53
N PRO A 118 22.06 1.08 -7.76
CA PRO A 118 22.02 2.53 -7.95
C PRO A 118 20.62 3.12 -7.75
N ARG A 119 19.55 2.32 -7.91
CA ARG A 119 18.16 2.75 -7.78
C ARG A 119 17.26 1.61 -7.35
N PHE A 120 16.16 1.92 -6.67
CA PHE A 120 15.12 0.97 -6.32
C PHE A 120 13.74 1.64 -6.33
N THR A 121 12.71 0.89 -6.70
CA THR A 121 11.32 1.34 -6.68
C THR A 121 10.54 0.53 -5.66
N ILE A 122 9.93 1.21 -4.69
CA ILE A 122 9.04 0.60 -3.70
C ILE A 122 7.60 0.78 -4.18
N TYR A 123 6.90 -0.35 -4.28
CA TYR A 123 5.50 -0.41 -4.71
C TYR A 123 4.54 -0.34 -3.51
N PRO A 124 3.31 0.15 -3.71
CA PRO A 124 2.27 0.15 -2.67
C PRO A 124 1.96 -1.26 -2.14
N LYS A 125 1.73 -1.35 -0.82
CA LYS A 125 1.40 -2.60 -0.12
C LYS A 125 0.05 -3.20 -0.55
N THR A 126 -0.82 -2.41 -1.18
CA THR A 126 -2.16 -2.82 -1.59
C THR A 126 -2.48 -2.31 -2.98
N HIS A 127 -3.26 -3.09 -3.74
CA HIS A 127 -3.76 -2.70 -5.05
C HIS A 127 -4.85 -1.62 -4.98
N TYR A 128 -5.39 -1.34 -3.79
CA TYR A 128 -6.44 -0.32 -3.60
C TYR A 128 -5.88 0.99 -3.03
N VAL A 129 -4.57 1.21 -3.16
CA VAL A 129 -3.95 2.45 -2.70
C VAL A 129 -4.58 3.62 -3.45
N THR A 130 -4.93 4.67 -2.72
CA THR A 130 -5.60 5.84 -3.28
C THR A 130 -5.00 7.10 -2.68
N PRO A 131 -4.66 8.13 -3.48
CA PRO A 131 -4.18 9.40 -2.97
C PRO A 131 -5.18 10.03 -2.00
N ARG A 132 -4.68 10.70 -0.97
CA ARG A 132 -5.50 11.32 0.07
C ARG A 132 -6.56 12.27 -0.50
N GLU A 133 -6.20 13.05 -1.51
CA GLU A 133 -7.11 14.00 -2.17
C GLU A 133 -8.34 13.31 -2.74
N ARG A 134 -8.16 12.18 -3.45
CA ARG A 134 -9.26 11.39 -4.01
C ARG A 134 -10.11 10.74 -2.91
N ILE A 135 -9.51 10.34 -1.79
CA ILE A 135 -10.26 9.84 -0.62
C ILE A 135 -11.16 10.95 -0.06
N VAL A 136 -10.63 12.15 0.13
CA VAL A 136 -11.39 13.29 0.68
C VAL A 136 -12.53 13.69 -0.27
N GLN A 137 -12.27 13.74 -1.58
CA GLN A 137 -13.31 14.02 -2.57
C GLN A 137 -14.41 12.95 -2.53
N ALA A 138 -14.04 11.67 -2.57
CA ALA A 138 -15.00 10.58 -2.52
C ALA A 138 -15.84 10.59 -1.22
N MET A 139 -15.26 11.01 -0.10
CA MET A 139 -16.00 11.15 1.16
C MET A 139 -17.13 12.19 1.07
N GLU A 140 -16.93 13.29 0.36
CA GLU A 140 -17.99 14.29 0.17
C GLU A 140 -19.09 13.75 -0.75
N GLU A 141 -18.72 13.13 -1.87
CA GLU A 141 -19.68 12.51 -2.80
C GLU A 141 -20.52 11.41 -2.11
N ILE A 142 -19.90 10.57 -1.29
CA ILE A 142 -20.59 9.52 -0.51
C ILE A 142 -21.59 10.13 0.49
N LYS A 143 -21.24 11.25 1.14
CA LYS A 143 -22.16 11.92 2.08
C LYS A 143 -23.38 12.47 1.36
N GLU A 144 -23.18 13.07 0.19
CA GLU A 144 -24.26 13.59 -0.65
C GLU A 144 -25.19 12.48 -1.11
N GLU A 145 -24.63 11.39 -1.65
CA GLU A 145 -25.40 10.22 -2.07
C GLU A 145 -26.16 9.59 -0.89
N LEU A 146 -25.51 9.44 0.27
CA LEU A 146 -26.12 8.91 1.48
C LEU A 146 -27.31 9.76 1.92
N ALA A 147 -27.17 11.09 1.92
CA ALA A 147 -28.26 12.00 2.28
C ALA A 147 -29.46 11.87 1.32
N ALA A 148 -29.18 11.83 0.01
CA ALA A 148 -30.20 11.63 -1.01
C ALA A 148 -30.90 10.27 -0.86
N ARG A 149 -30.12 9.19 -0.71
CA ARG A 149 -30.65 7.83 -0.57
C ARG A 149 -31.47 7.66 0.71
N ARG A 150 -31.02 8.25 1.81
CA ARG A 150 -31.74 8.24 3.09
C ARG A 150 -33.12 8.87 2.95
N LYS A 151 -33.24 10.01 2.25
CA LYS A 151 -34.52 10.67 2.00
C LYS A 151 -35.49 9.75 1.25
N VAL A 152 -35.02 9.13 0.16
CA VAL A 152 -35.81 8.16 -0.62
C VAL A 152 -36.27 6.98 0.24
N LEU A 153 -35.42 6.45 1.10
CA LEU A 153 -35.78 5.32 1.96
C LEU A 153 -36.83 5.72 3.01
N LEU A 154 -36.72 6.92 3.59
CA LEU A 154 -37.70 7.44 4.56
C LEU A 154 -39.07 7.68 3.90
N GLU A 155 -39.10 8.30 2.73
CA GLU A 155 -40.34 8.53 1.97
C GLU A 155 -41.04 7.21 1.59
N ASN A 156 -40.27 6.15 1.36
CA ASN A 156 -40.78 4.82 1.05
C ASN A 156 -41.00 3.93 2.30
N ASN A 157 -40.93 4.49 3.52
CA ASN A 157 -41.06 3.76 4.79
C ASN A 157 -40.11 2.55 4.92
N LYS A 158 -38.95 2.58 4.26
CA LYS A 158 -37.90 1.55 4.34
C LYS A 158 -36.86 1.91 5.40
N THR A 159 -37.30 2.05 6.65
CA THR A 159 -36.41 2.33 7.78
C THR A 159 -35.83 1.04 8.35
N ALA A 160 -34.50 0.99 8.48
CA ALA A 160 -33.84 -0.05 9.27
C ALA A 160 -34.05 0.28 10.76
N GLY A 161 -35.23 -0.07 11.31
CA GLY A 161 -35.58 0.36 12.67
C GLY A 161 -36.98 0.00 13.20
N ARG A 162 -37.50 -1.17 12.89
CA ARG A 162 -38.11 -2.11 13.85
C ARG A 162 -38.37 -3.39 13.06
N ALA A 163 -37.55 -4.42 13.28
CA ALA A 163 -38.10 -5.76 13.14
C ALA A 163 -39.43 -5.75 13.89
N ALA A 164 -40.48 -6.21 13.22
CA ALA A 164 -41.68 -6.63 13.91
C ALA A 164 -41.21 -7.39 15.15
N ALA A 165 -41.69 -6.97 16.33
CA ALA A 165 -41.64 -7.81 17.49
C ALA A 165 -42.47 -9.03 17.12
N ASP A 166 -41.83 -10.03 16.52
CA ASP A 166 -42.40 -11.32 16.23
C ASP A 166 -42.41 -12.07 17.58
N PRO A 167 -43.58 -12.35 18.16
CA PRO A 167 -43.68 -13.03 19.45
C PRO A 167 -43.25 -14.50 19.38
N ALA A 168 -42.81 -15.01 18.23
CA ALA A 168 -42.55 -16.44 18.01
C ALA A 168 -41.22 -16.99 18.57
N TYR A 169 -40.32 -16.17 19.13
CA TYR A 169 -39.07 -16.67 19.72
C TYR A 169 -38.81 -16.06 21.11
N PRO A 170 -39.15 -16.77 22.20
CA PRO A 170 -38.68 -16.42 23.53
C PRO A 170 -37.22 -16.83 23.67
N VAL A 171 -36.46 -15.97 24.35
CA VAL A 171 -35.07 -16.22 24.77
C VAL A 171 -35.06 -17.29 25.85
#